data_AF-I7G866-F1
#
_entry.id   AF-I7G866-F1
#
_cell.length_a   1.000
_cell.length_b   1.000
_cell.length_c   1.000
_cell.angle_alpha   90.00
_cell.angle_beta   90.00
_cell.angle_gamma   90.00
#
_symmetry.space_group_name_H-M   'P 1'
#
loop_
_entity.id
_entity.type
_entity.pdbx_description
1 polymer ?
#
loop_
_entity_poly.entity_id
_entity_poly.type
_entity_poly.pdbx_seq_one_letter_code
_entity_poly.pdbx_strand_id
1 'polypeptide(L)'
;MAEMRARMQQQLDEYQELLDIKLALDMEIHAYQQAPGGRGGEATLSPSPTSQRSRGRASSHSSQTQGGGSVTKKRKLESESRSSFSQHARTIGRVAVEEVDEEGKFVRLRNKSNEDQSMGNWQIKRQNGDDPLLTYRFPPKFTL
;
A
#
# COMPACT_ATOMS: atom_id res chain seq x y z
N MET A 1 21.25 -31.35 -25.74
CA MET A 1 22.32 -31.08 -24.74
C MET A 1 22.52 -29.58 -24.50
N ALA A 2 22.56 -28.73 -25.53
CA ALA A 2 22.72 -27.27 -25.37
C ALA A 2 21.56 -26.57 -24.63
N GLU A 3 20.32 -27.05 -24.80
CA GLU A 3 19.13 -26.47 -24.15
C GLU A 3 19.13 -26.62 -22.63
N MET A 4 19.62 -27.75 -22.10
CA MET A 4 19.72 -27.97 -20.65
C MET A 4 20.74 -27.02 -20.02
N ARG A 5 21.84 -26.75 -20.71
CA ARG A 5 22.84 -25.76 -20.29
C ARG A 5 22.29 -24.33 -20.35
N ALA A 6 21.51 -24.00 -21.37
CA ALA A 6 20.87 -22.70 -21.50
C ALA A 6 19.85 -22.44 -20.38
N ARG A 7 19.02 -23.44 -20.03
CA ARG A 7 18.10 -23.34 -18.89
C ARG A 7 18.82 -23.16 -17.57
N MET A 8 19.90 -23.92 -17.34
CA MET A 8 20.69 -23.78 -16.13
C MET A 8 21.33 -22.39 -16.02
N GLN A 9 21.83 -21.85 -17.13
CA GLN A 9 22.37 -20.48 -17.16
C GLN A 9 21.27 -19.45 -16.86
N GLN A 10 20.11 -19.59 -17.48
CA GLN A 10 18.98 -18.69 -17.23
C GLN A 10 18.56 -18.71 -15.76
N GLN A 11 18.52 -19.88 -15.12
CA GLN A 11 18.24 -19.95 -13.69
C GLN A 11 19.30 -19.23 -12.84
N LEU A 12 20.60 -19.36 -13.18
CA LEU A 12 21.66 -18.65 -12.48
C LEU A 12 21.51 -17.13 -12.63
N ASP A 13 21.14 -16.67 -13.83
CA ASP A 13 20.93 -15.24 -14.11
C ASP A 13 19.72 -14.70 -13.32
N GLU A 14 18.60 -15.44 -13.31
CA GLU A 14 17.40 -15.11 -12.51
C GLU A 14 17.70 -15.10 -11.00
N TYR A 15 18.49 -16.05 -10.50
CA TYR A 15 18.92 -16.09 -9.10
C TYR A 15 19.82 -14.90 -8.75
N GLN A 16 20.70 -14.50 -9.65
CA GLN A 16 21.56 -13.34 -9.45
C GLN A 16 20.75 -12.05 -9.38
N GLU A 17 19.81 -11.85 -10.30
CA GLU A 17 18.92 -10.69 -10.29
C GLU A 17 18.10 -10.61 -8.98
N LEU A 18 17.57 -11.75 -8.52
CA LEU A 18 16.83 -11.82 -7.27
C LEU A 18 17.71 -11.48 -6.05
N LEU A 19 18.95 -11.95 -6.03
CA LEU A 19 19.92 -11.64 -4.98
C LEU A 19 20.22 -10.14 -4.93
N ASP A 20 20.42 -9.52 -6.09
CA ASP A 20 20.71 -8.08 -6.19
C ASP A 20 19.52 -7.23 -5.70
N ILE A 21 18.29 -7.60 -6.08
CA ILE A 21 17.06 -6.96 -5.56
C ILE A 21 16.97 -7.12 -4.05
N LYS A 22 17.24 -8.32 -3.51
CA LYS A 22 17.20 -8.58 -2.07
C LYS A 22 18.21 -7.70 -1.33
N LEU A 23 19.43 -7.57 -1.84
CA LEU A 23 20.46 -6.73 -1.24
C LEU A 23 20.05 -5.25 -1.24
N ALA A 24 19.46 -4.76 -2.34
CA ALA A 24 18.96 -3.40 -2.44
C ALA A 24 17.85 -3.13 -1.39
N LEU A 25 16.92 -4.07 -1.22
CA LEU A 25 15.85 -3.97 -0.24
C LEU A 25 16.37 -4.02 1.20
N ASP A 26 17.34 -4.88 1.51
CA ASP A 26 17.97 -4.91 2.84
C ASP A 26 18.64 -3.58 3.17
N MET A 27 19.31 -2.97 2.18
CA MET A 27 19.91 -1.64 2.33
C MET A 27 18.82 -0.58 2.60
N GLU A 28 17.69 -0.64 1.90
CA GLU A 28 16.56 0.27 2.10
C GLU A 28 15.94 0.10 3.50
N ILE A 29 15.73 -1.14 3.94
CA ILE A 29 15.24 -1.47 5.29
C ILE A 29 16.20 -0.94 6.35
N HIS A 30 17.50 -1.15 6.17
CA HIS A 30 18.51 -0.65 7.08
C HIS A 30 18.53 0.88 7.11
N ALA A 31 18.31 1.54 5.97
CA ALA A 31 18.16 2.99 5.92
C ALA A 31 16.91 3.48 6.67
N TYR A 32 15.77 2.77 6.59
CA TYR A 32 14.58 3.12 7.38
C TYR A 32 14.76 2.88 8.88
N GLN A 33 15.48 1.82 9.27
CA GLN A 33 15.80 1.55 10.68
C GLN A 33 16.80 2.55 11.25
N GLN A 34 17.74 3.02 10.42
CA GLN A 34 18.77 3.98 10.79
C GLN A 34 18.40 5.44 10.45
N ALA A 35 17.18 5.74 10.00
CA ALA A 35 16.76 7.12 9.78
C ALA A 35 16.32 7.74 11.13
N PRO A 36 17.15 8.56 11.82
CA PRO A 36 16.72 9.36 12.96
C PRO A 36 15.83 10.51 12.45
N GLY A 37 14.59 10.20 12.09
CA GLY A 37 13.69 11.10 11.39
C GLY A 37 12.30 11.23 11.98
N GLY A 38 12.04 10.67 13.17
CA GLY A 38 10.88 10.99 13.98
C GLY A 38 11.27 11.99 15.07
N ARG A 39 11.33 13.29 14.74
CA ARG A 39 11.58 14.35 15.74
C ARG A 39 10.40 14.39 16.72
N GLY A 40 10.58 13.82 17.91
CA GLY A 40 9.60 13.89 18.98
C GLY A 40 10.12 13.24 20.26
N GLY A 41 10.73 14.04 21.13
CA GLY A 41 11.02 13.65 22.51
C GLY A 41 12.51 13.58 22.84
N GLU A 42 12.96 14.63 23.54
CA GLU A 42 13.86 14.54 24.69
C GLU A 42 15.34 14.16 24.47
N ALA A 43 16.19 15.19 24.51
CA ALA A 43 17.55 15.18 25.08
C ALA A 43 18.04 16.64 24.98
N THR A 44 17.73 17.51 25.94
CA THR A 44 18.51 17.72 27.18
C THR A 44 20.02 17.44 27.00
N LEU A 45 20.80 18.50 27.28
CA LEU A 45 22.24 18.49 27.60
C LEU A 45 23.17 18.32 26.38
N SER A 46 24.01 19.28 26.01
CA SER A 46 25.09 19.90 26.82
C SER A 46 25.83 20.95 25.95
N PRO A 47 26.85 21.72 26.39
CA PRO A 47 27.14 22.36 27.69
C PRO A 47 27.44 23.88 27.56
N SER A 48 27.37 24.58 28.71
CA SER A 48 27.85 25.92 29.17
C SER A 48 29.02 26.62 28.42
N PRO A 49 29.21 27.98 28.49
CA PRO A 49 29.16 28.77 29.74
C PRO A 49 28.70 30.26 29.71
N THR A 50 28.31 30.74 30.91
CA THR A 50 28.44 32.08 31.53
C THR A 50 28.22 33.37 30.71
N SER A 51 27.27 34.23 31.15
CA SER A 51 27.58 35.52 31.81
C SER A 51 26.36 36.46 31.96
N GLN A 52 26.08 36.85 33.21
CA GLN A 52 25.63 38.17 33.70
C GLN A 52 24.19 38.73 33.49
N ARG A 53 23.57 39.03 34.67
CA ARG A 53 22.77 40.25 35.04
C ARG A 53 21.39 40.40 34.35
N SER A 54 20.28 40.85 34.95
CA SER A 54 19.96 41.45 36.25
C SER A 54 18.44 41.73 36.34
N ARG A 55 17.83 41.52 37.52
CA ARG A 55 16.74 42.29 38.19
C ARG A 55 15.38 42.59 37.49
N GLY A 56 14.30 42.35 38.26
CA GLY A 56 13.00 43.09 38.21
C GLY A 56 11.79 42.18 37.93
N ARG A 57 11.01 41.73 38.94
CA ARG A 57 9.81 42.32 39.57
C ARG A 57 8.51 42.35 38.73
N ALA A 58 7.52 41.59 39.25
CA ALA A 58 6.06 41.77 39.30
C ALA A 58 5.20 41.74 38.02
N SER A 59 4.20 40.85 37.99
CA SER A 59 2.75 41.15 37.89
C SER A 59 1.94 39.95 37.37
N SER A 60 0.67 39.93 37.74
CA SER A 60 -0.34 38.87 37.80
C SER A 60 -1.14 38.55 36.51
N HIS A 61 -2.03 37.55 36.64
CA HIS A 61 -3.11 37.06 35.74
C HIS A 61 -2.64 36.10 34.62
N SER A 62 -3.33 35.01 34.23
CA SER A 62 -4.75 34.67 34.31
C SER A 62 -4.98 33.14 34.33
N SER A 63 -5.95 32.74 35.16
CA SER A 63 -7.02 31.74 34.96
C SER A 63 -6.87 30.53 34.01
N GLN A 64 -7.23 29.37 34.59
CA GLN A 64 -8.24 28.41 34.10
C GLN A 64 -7.76 27.11 33.44
N THR A 65 -7.83 26.06 34.26
CA THR A 65 -7.90 24.64 33.92
C THR A 65 -9.27 24.27 33.35
N GLN A 66 -9.30 23.61 32.19
CA GLN A 66 -10.32 22.66 31.66
C GLN A 66 -9.79 22.26 30.26
N GLY A 67 -9.49 21.00 29.91
CA GLY A 67 -10.28 19.79 30.10
C GLY A 67 -11.28 19.66 28.94
N GLY A 68 -10.90 19.05 27.80
CA GLY A 68 -11.86 18.75 26.74
C GLY A 68 -11.28 18.47 25.35
N GLY A 69 -11.14 17.17 25.04
CA GLY A 69 -11.03 16.49 23.74
C GLY A 69 -10.81 17.29 22.46
N SER A 70 -9.70 17.00 21.77
CA SER A 70 -9.65 17.09 20.31
C SER A 70 -9.24 15.76 19.71
N VAL A 71 -10.15 15.25 18.90
CA VAL A 71 -10.18 13.96 18.22
C VAL A 71 -8.86 13.69 17.50
N THR A 72 -8.12 12.69 18.01
CA THR A 72 -7.04 12.03 17.28
C THR A 72 -7.61 11.47 15.98
N LYS A 73 -7.36 12.19 14.87
CA LYS A 73 -7.72 11.78 13.52
C LYS A 73 -7.03 10.43 13.27
N LYS A 74 -7.87 9.40 13.21
CA LYS A 74 -7.51 7.99 13.15
C LYS A 74 -6.44 7.75 12.10
N ARG A 75 -5.39 7.04 12.54
CA ARG A 75 -4.43 6.34 11.70
C ARG A 75 -5.20 5.56 10.63
N LYS A 76 -5.03 5.94 9.36
CA LYS A 76 -5.32 5.04 8.23
C LYS A 76 -4.19 4.01 8.25
N LEU A 77 -4.39 2.96 9.03
CA LEU A 77 -3.60 1.74 8.95
C LEU A 77 -4.02 1.10 7.62
N GLU A 78 -3.21 1.29 6.59
CA GLU A 78 -3.32 0.44 5.40
C GLU A 78 -2.91 -0.96 5.85
N SER A 79 -3.93 -1.78 6.09
CA SER A 79 -3.82 -3.22 6.20
C SER A 79 -3.37 -3.72 4.84
N GLU A 80 -2.08 -3.68 4.58
CA GLU A 80 -1.49 -4.46 3.49
C GLU A 80 -1.61 -5.93 3.87
N SER A 81 -2.77 -6.50 3.52
CA SER A 81 -2.97 -7.93 3.41
C SER A 81 -1.96 -8.41 2.37
N ARG A 82 -0.84 -8.97 2.85
CA ARG A 82 0.21 -9.56 2.03
C ARG A 82 -0.34 -10.81 1.33
N SER A 83 -1.07 -10.64 0.22
CA SER A 83 -1.44 -11.73 -0.68
C SER A 83 -0.18 -12.18 -1.42
N SER A 84 0.15 -13.46 -1.35
CA SER A 84 1.36 -14.04 -1.98
C SER A 84 1.25 -14.21 -3.51
N PHE A 85 0.23 -13.64 -4.13
CA PHE A 85 -0.01 -13.71 -5.58
C PHE A 85 0.39 -12.41 -6.27
N SER A 86 1.07 -12.54 -7.42
CA SER A 86 1.35 -11.40 -8.29
C SER A 86 0.11 -11.08 -9.15
N GLN A 87 -0.56 -9.97 -8.83
CA GLN A 87 -1.79 -9.56 -9.51
C GLN A 87 -1.48 -8.76 -10.79
N HIS A 88 -2.02 -9.23 -11.91
CA HIS A 88 -1.91 -8.56 -13.21
C HIS A 88 -3.31 -8.17 -13.69
N ALA A 89 -3.61 -6.87 -13.72
CA ALA A 89 -4.91 -6.36 -14.15
C ALA A 89 -4.75 -5.39 -15.31
N ARG A 90 -5.58 -5.56 -16.34
CA ARG A 90 -5.67 -4.64 -17.49
C ARG A 90 -7.13 -4.32 -17.73
N THR A 91 -7.42 -3.05 -17.99
CA THR A 91 -8.77 -2.59 -18.31
C THR A 91 -8.74 -1.86 -19.64
N ILE A 92 -9.67 -2.21 -20.52
CA ILE A 92 -9.93 -1.49 -21.76
C ILE A 92 -11.37 -0.99 -21.68
N GLY A 93 -11.55 0.33 -21.74
CA GLY A 93 -12.86 0.97 -21.64
C GLY A 93 -13.24 1.39 -20.21
N ARG A 94 -14.56 1.51 -20.00
CA ARG A 94 -15.13 2.17 -18.81
C ARG A 94 -15.22 1.26 -17.58
N VAL A 95 -15.32 -0.05 -17.75
CA VAL A 95 -15.54 -1.00 -16.64
C VAL A 95 -14.29 -1.82 -16.39
N ALA A 96 -13.78 -1.74 -15.16
CA ALA A 96 -12.63 -2.47 -14.67
C ALA A 96 -13.02 -3.63 -13.75
N VAL A 97 -12.18 -4.67 -13.71
CA VAL A 97 -12.21 -5.65 -12.62
C VAL A 97 -11.46 -5.04 -11.45
N GLU A 98 -12.15 -4.79 -10.34
CA GLU A 98 -11.58 -4.16 -9.14
C GLU A 98 -11.02 -5.21 -8.19
N GLU A 99 -11.77 -6.29 -7.96
CA GLU A 99 -11.39 -7.33 -7.02
C GLU A 99 -11.90 -8.69 -7.50
N VAL A 100 -11.10 -9.73 -7.28
CA VAL A 100 -11.47 -11.12 -7.50
C VAL A 100 -11.15 -11.85 -6.21
N ASP A 101 -12.15 -12.45 -5.61
CA ASP A 101 -11.97 -13.24 -4.39
C ASP A 101 -11.22 -14.54 -4.71
N GLU A 102 -10.18 -14.85 -3.94
CA GLU A 102 -9.30 -16.01 -4.16
C GLU A 102 -10.04 -17.35 -4.02
N GLU A 103 -11.01 -17.41 -3.09
CA GLU A 103 -11.89 -18.57 -2.92
C GLU A 103 -12.98 -18.64 -4.00
N GLY A 104 -13.07 -17.63 -4.87
CA GLY A 104 -14.03 -17.56 -5.96
C GLY A 104 -15.44 -17.19 -5.53
N LYS A 105 -15.62 -16.60 -4.35
CA LYS A 105 -16.94 -16.21 -3.82
C LYS A 105 -17.57 -15.06 -4.61
N PHE A 106 -16.75 -14.13 -5.11
CA PHE A 106 -17.23 -12.99 -5.89
C PHE A 106 -16.19 -12.45 -6.87
N VAL A 107 -16.70 -11.71 -7.85
CA VAL A 107 -15.91 -10.82 -8.71
C VAL A 107 -16.56 -9.44 -8.61
N ARG A 108 -15.77 -8.41 -8.29
CA ARG A 108 -16.23 -7.03 -8.22
C ARG A 108 -15.81 -6.27 -9.46
N LEU A 109 -16.80 -5.75 -10.18
CA LEU A 109 -16.58 -4.83 -11.29
C LEU A 109 -16.83 -3.39 -10.83
N ARG A 110 -16.09 -2.46 -11.41
CA ARG A 110 -16.22 -1.03 -11.14
C ARG A 110 -16.28 -0.23 -12.43
N ASN A 111 -17.32 0.57 -12.59
CA ASN A 111 -17.37 1.61 -13.63
C ASN A 111 -16.42 2.76 -13.20
N LYS A 112 -15.41 3.03 -14.03
CA LYS A 112 -14.41 4.10 -13.86
C LYS A 112 -14.78 5.37 -14.63
N SER A 113 -15.91 5.38 -15.33
CA SER A 113 -16.43 6.58 -16.01
C SER A 113 -17.42 7.33 -15.14
N ASN A 114 -17.79 8.53 -15.57
CA ASN A 114 -18.79 9.39 -14.97
C ASN A 114 -20.20 9.20 -15.58
N GLU A 115 -20.36 8.22 -16.47
CA GLU A 115 -21.60 7.92 -17.15
C GLU A 115 -21.98 6.47 -16.89
N ASP A 116 -23.29 6.21 -16.85
CA ASP A 116 -23.84 4.86 -16.74
C ASP A 116 -23.33 3.97 -17.89
N GLN A 117 -22.89 2.74 -17.58
CA GLN A 117 -22.49 1.78 -18.59
C GLN A 117 -23.58 0.73 -18.78
N SER A 118 -24.21 0.73 -19.96
CA SER A 118 -25.08 -0.38 -20.36
C SER A 118 -24.24 -1.64 -20.59
N MET A 119 -24.54 -2.69 -19.83
CA MET A 119 -23.80 -3.96 -19.74
C MET A 119 -24.68 -5.14 -20.16
N GLY A 120 -25.79 -4.87 -20.84
CA GLY A 120 -26.74 -5.88 -21.29
C GLY A 120 -26.05 -6.98 -22.09
N ASN A 121 -26.25 -8.24 -21.70
CA ASN A 121 -25.63 -9.41 -22.33
C ASN A 121 -24.11 -9.52 -22.23
N TRP A 122 -23.43 -8.66 -21.47
CA TRP A 122 -22.00 -8.81 -21.22
C TRP A 122 -21.68 -10.13 -20.53
N GLN A 123 -20.43 -10.57 -20.63
CA GLN A 123 -20.00 -11.84 -20.08
C GLN A 123 -18.74 -11.66 -19.24
N ILE A 124 -18.73 -12.27 -18.06
CA ILE A 124 -17.52 -12.48 -17.27
C ILE A 124 -17.07 -13.92 -17.55
N LYS A 125 -15.82 -14.06 -17.97
CA LYS A 125 -15.17 -15.35 -18.23
C LYS A 125 -14.11 -15.57 -17.17
N ARG A 126 -14.25 -16.65 -16.39
CA ARG A 126 -13.29 -17.07 -15.37
C ARG A 126 -12.67 -18.40 -15.77
N GLN A 127 -11.35 -18.44 -15.82
CA GLN A 127 -10.57 -19.64 -16.09
C GLN A 127 -9.49 -19.78 -15.02
N ASN A 128 -9.47 -20.91 -14.33
CA ASN A 128 -8.50 -21.23 -13.30
C ASN A 128 -7.65 -22.42 -13.80
N GLY A 129 -6.40 -22.21 -14.21
CA GLY A 129 -5.56 -23.28 -14.76
C GLY A 129 -6.26 -24.05 -15.89
N ASP A 130 -6.39 -25.38 -15.72
CA ASP A 130 -7.04 -26.31 -16.64
C ASP A 130 -8.53 -26.57 -16.31
N ASP A 131 -9.09 -25.88 -15.30
CA ASP A 131 -10.51 -26.01 -14.98
C ASP A 131 -11.39 -25.54 -16.15
N PRO A 132 -12.61 -26.09 -16.29
CA PRO A 132 -13.55 -25.64 -17.29
C PRO A 132 -13.82 -24.13 -17.23
N LEU A 133 -13.85 -23.47 -18.40
CA LEU A 133 -14.16 -22.05 -18.50
C LEU A 133 -15.56 -21.75 -17.97
N LEU A 134 -15.65 -20.96 -16.91
CA LEU A 134 -16.91 -20.51 -16.36
C LEU A 134 -17.31 -19.17 -16.98
N THR A 135 -18.53 -19.09 -17.50
CA THR A 135 -19.06 -17.86 -18.12
C THR A 135 -20.32 -17.42 -17.39
N TYR A 136 -20.27 -16.25 -16.76
CA TYR A 136 -21.44 -15.57 -16.24
C TYR A 136 -21.93 -14.54 -17.27
N ARG A 137 -23.21 -14.58 -17.62
CA ARG A 137 -23.82 -13.63 -18.56
C ARG A 137 -24.74 -12.68 -17.81
N PHE A 138 -24.51 -11.38 -17.98
CA PHE A 138 -25.38 -10.35 -17.45
C PHE A 138 -26.76 -10.41 -18.11
N PRO A 139 -27.84 -10.07 -17.36
CA PRO A 139 -29.17 -9.94 -17.92
C PRO A 139 -29.19 -9.01 -19.15
N PRO A 140 -30.15 -9.18 -20.09
CA PRO A 140 -30.24 -8.34 -21.29
C PRO A 140 -30.41 -6.85 -20.98
N LYS A 141 -31.00 -6.53 -19.84
CA LYS A 141 -31.14 -5.17 -19.31
C LYS A 141 -30.39 -5.08 -18.00
N PHE A 142 -29.16 -4.59 -18.06
CA PHE A 142 -28.32 -4.35 -16.90
C PHE A 142 -27.45 -3.11 -17.18
N THR A 143 -27.41 -2.20 -16.21
CA THR A 143 -26.65 -0.94 -16.29
C THR A 143 -25.82 -0.83 -15.01
N LEU A 144 -24.53 -0.55 -15.18
CA LEU A 144 -23.53 -0.44 -14.10
C LEU A 144 -23.09 1.01 -13.88
#